data_AF-A0A560F1T4-F1
#
_entry.id   AF-A0A560F1T4-F1
#
_cell.length_a   1.000
_cell.length_b   1.000
_cell.length_c   1.000
_cell.angle_alpha   90.00
_cell.angle_beta   90.00
_cell.angle_gamma   90.00
#
_symmetry.space_group_name_H-M   'P 1'
#
loop_
_entity.id
_entity.type
_entity.pdbx_description
1 polymer ?
#
loop_
_entity_poly.entity_id
_entity_poly.type
_entity_poly.pdbx_seq_one_letter_code
_entity_poly.pdbx_strand_id
1 'polypeptide(L)'
;MPYTVVMRENQTGETRLCLLDDIDWGEHSVYWWTDGNFGCDCNRRWEFQRAGGEAEDAASPCGHGAYTAVEAILLDGTRVPLDQPF
;
A
#
# COMPACT_ATOMS: atom_id res chain seq x y z
N MET A 1 -10.07 10.10 -7.34
CA MET A 1 -9.64 9.41 -8.58
C MET A 1 -8.96 8.11 -8.20
N PRO A 2 -9.16 7.02 -8.97
CA PRO A 2 -8.43 5.77 -8.74
C PRO A 2 -6.92 6.01 -8.87
N TYR A 3 -6.14 5.25 -8.13
CA TYR A 3 -4.69 5.38 -8.09
C TYR A 3 -4.05 4.02 -7.80
N THR A 4 -2.75 3.93 -8.01
CA THR A 4 -1.96 2.73 -7.72
C THR A 4 -0.97 3.03 -6.62
N VAL A 5 -0.76 2.10 -5.70
CA VAL A 5 0.33 2.19 -4.72
C VAL A 5 1.41 1.17 -5.06
N VAL A 6 2.65 1.62 -5.06
CA VAL A 6 3.82 0.74 -5.12
C VAL A 6 4.07 0.24 -3.71
N MET A 7 3.71 -1.01 -3.45
CA MET A 7 3.90 -1.66 -2.16
C MET A 7 5.11 -2.57 -2.21
N ARG A 8 5.96 -2.52 -1.19
CA ARG A 8 7.15 -3.39 -1.04
C ARG A 8 6.98 -4.30 0.17
N GLU A 9 7.25 -5.59 0.01
CA GLU A 9 7.52 -6.48 1.15
C GLU A 9 8.99 -6.35 1.53
N ASN A 10 9.28 -5.97 2.77
CA ASN A 10 10.65 -5.60 3.17
C ASN A 10 11.56 -6.81 3.33
N GLN A 11 11.02 -7.99 3.67
CA GLN A 11 11.83 -9.20 3.86
C GLN A 11 12.41 -9.73 2.55
N THR A 12 11.61 -9.75 1.47
CA THR A 12 12.03 -10.28 0.17
C THR A 12 12.49 -9.19 -0.80
N GLY A 13 12.04 -7.95 -0.57
CA GLY A 13 12.21 -6.84 -1.50
C GLY A 13 11.26 -6.88 -2.69
N GLU A 14 10.31 -7.82 -2.74
CA GLU A 14 9.30 -7.88 -3.79
C GLU A 14 8.44 -6.61 -3.76
N THR A 15 8.13 -6.10 -4.95
CA THR A 15 7.26 -4.93 -5.11
C THR A 15 6.06 -5.28 -5.98
N ARG A 16 4.89 -4.79 -5.59
CA ARG A 16 3.63 -4.98 -6.31
C ARG A 16 2.91 -3.65 -6.52
N LEU A 17 2.14 -3.58 -7.59
CA LEU A 17 1.28 -2.46 -7.92
C LEU A 17 -0.13 -2.77 -7.40
N CYS A 18 -0.49 -2.15 -6.28
CA CYS A 18 -1.81 -2.29 -5.68
C CYS A 18 -2.74 -1.25 -6.31
N LEU A 19 -3.68 -1.71 -7.15
CA LEU A 19 -4.68 -0.84 -7.76
C LEU A 19 -5.83 -0.58 -6.79
N LEU A 20 -6.10 0.68 -6.51
CA LEU A 20 -7.24 1.14 -5.72
C LEU A 20 -8.24 1.79 -6.68
N ASP A 21 -9.22 1.01 -7.10
CA ASP A 21 -10.29 1.39 -8.03
C ASP A 21 -11.53 1.95 -7.32
N ASP A 22 -11.80 1.47 -6.10
CA ASP A 22 -12.96 1.87 -5.29
C ASP A 22 -12.68 3.03 -4.31
N ILE A 23 -11.43 3.49 -4.22
CA ILE A 23 -11.02 4.55 -3.30
C ILE A 23 -10.34 5.66 -4.07
N ASP A 24 -10.89 6.85 -3.93
CA ASP A 24 -10.37 8.05 -4.56
C ASP A 24 -9.21 8.66 -3.78
N TRP A 25 -8.14 9.05 -4.48
CA TRP A 25 -7.10 9.90 -3.91
C TRP A 25 -7.68 11.26 -3.49
N GLY A 26 -7.35 11.69 -2.27
CA GLY A 26 -7.82 12.95 -1.66
C GLY A 26 -6.85 13.51 -0.62
N GLU A 27 -7.28 14.56 0.09
CA GLU A 27 -6.44 15.34 1.01
C GLU A 27 -5.77 14.51 2.11
N HIS A 28 -6.45 13.45 2.58
CA HIS A 28 -5.97 12.60 3.66
C HIS A 28 -5.31 11.30 3.18
N SER A 29 -5.13 11.10 1.86
CA SER A 29 -4.60 9.84 1.34
C SER A 29 -3.16 9.57 1.77
N VAL A 30 -2.32 10.60 1.88
CA VAL A 30 -0.95 10.44 2.42
C VAL A 30 -1.01 9.91 3.85
N TYR A 31 -1.74 10.59 4.74
CA TYR A 31 -1.92 10.15 6.11
C TYR A 31 -2.51 8.74 6.19
N TRP A 32 -3.51 8.42 5.36
CA TRP A 32 -4.16 7.11 5.33
C TRP A 32 -3.16 5.97 5.06
N TRP A 33 -2.20 6.20 4.17
CA TRP A 33 -1.14 5.24 3.85
C TRP A 33 0.02 5.24 4.84
N THR A 34 0.41 6.36 5.42
CA THR A 34 1.59 6.44 6.31
C THR A 34 1.25 6.09 7.76
N ASP A 35 0.27 6.78 8.35
CA ASP A 35 -0.02 6.75 9.80
C ASP A 35 -1.45 6.32 10.13
N GLY A 36 -2.32 6.29 9.12
CA GLY A 36 -3.73 5.95 9.23
C GLY A 36 -3.96 4.45 9.09
N ASN A 37 -5.13 4.08 8.58
CA ASN A 37 -5.54 2.67 8.52
C ASN A 37 -4.53 1.80 7.75
N PHE A 38 -3.96 2.30 6.65
CA PHE A 38 -2.98 1.58 5.83
C PHE A 38 -1.53 1.84 6.24
N GLY A 39 -1.29 2.49 7.39
CA GLY A 39 0.02 2.50 8.05
C GLY A 39 0.40 1.15 8.67
N CYS A 40 -0.60 0.33 9.01
CA CYS A 40 -0.40 -0.99 9.63
C CYS A 40 -0.11 -2.09 8.59
N ASP A 41 0.82 -2.98 8.89
CA ASP A 41 1.23 -4.10 8.05
C ASP A 41 0.07 -5.05 7.70
N CYS A 42 -0.95 -5.20 8.55
CA CYS A 42 -2.06 -6.11 8.27
C CYS A 42 -2.89 -5.66 7.05
N ASN A 43 -3.14 -4.35 6.92
CA ASN A 43 -3.84 -3.80 5.76
C ASN A 43 -2.93 -3.74 4.53
N ARG A 44 -1.64 -3.44 4.71
CA ARG A 44 -0.66 -3.46 3.61
C ARG A 44 -0.49 -4.86 3.01
N ARG A 45 -0.45 -5.89 3.86
CA ARG A 45 -0.39 -7.28 3.43
C ARG A 45 -1.61 -7.67 2.61
N TRP A 46 -2.80 -7.26 3.04
CA TRP A 46 -4.03 -7.53 2.31
C TRP A 46 -3.93 -6.98 0.87
N GLU A 47 -3.57 -5.72 0.70
CA GLU A 47 -3.42 -5.13 -0.64
C GLU A 47 -2.31 -5.80 -1.45
N PHE A 48 -1.19 -6.16 -0.81
CA PHE A 48 -0.10 -6.85 -1.47
C PHE A 48 -0.51 -8.24 -1.97
N GLN A 49 -1.26 -9.02 -1.18
CA GLN A 49 -1.81 -10.31 -1.56
C GLN A 49 -2.83 -10.17 -2.70
N ARG A 50 -3.76 -9.21 -2.57
CA ARG A 50 -4.76 -8.89 -3.61
C ARG A 50 -4.09 -8.56 -4.94
N ALA A 51 -3.03 -7.76 -4.92
CA ALA A 51 -2.26 -7.41 -6.12
C ALA A 51 -1.54 -8.62 -6.76
N GLY A 52 -1.24 -9.67 -5.98
CA GLY A 52 -0.67 -10.93 -6.49
C GLY A 52 -1.71 -11.97 -6.90
N GLY A 53 -3.01 -11.71 -6.74
CA GLY A 53 -4.06 -12.71 -6.95
C GLY A 53 -4.09 -13.82 -5.89
N GLU A 54 -3.53 -13.56 -4.71
CA GLU A 54 -3.53 -14.49 -3.58
C GLU A 54 -4.81 -14.37 -2.77
N ALA A 55 -5.16 -15.44 -2.03
CA ALA A 55 -6.26 -15.39 -1.09
C ALA A 55 -5.91 -14.47 0.10
N GLU A 56 -6.89 -13.69 0.53
CA GLU A 56 -6.75 -12.75 1.64
C GLU A 56 -6.57 -13.51 2.96
N ASP A 57 -5.47 -13.23 3.66
CA ASP A 57 -5.22 -13.79 4.99
C ASP A 57 -5.70 -12.84 6.08
N ALA A 58 -6.95 -13.05 6.53
CA ALA A 58 -7.60 -12.27 7.58
C ALA A 58 -6.90 -12.37 8.95
N ALA A 59 -5.95 -13.29 9.14
CA ALA A 59 -5.19 -13.45 10.38
C ALA A 59 -3.81 -12.77 10.34
N SER A 60 -3.55 -11.92 9.34
CA SER A 60 -2.29 -11.20 9.20
C SER A 60 -1.95 -10.40 10.46
N PRO A 61 -0.75 -10.58 11.07
CA PRO A 61 -0.40 -9.88 12.28
C PRO A 61 -0.31 -8.38 12.04
N CYS A 62 -0.88 -7.59 12.95
CA CYS A 62 -0.67 -6.15 12.99
C CYS A 62 0.80 -5.85 13.32
N GLY A 63 1.34 -4.79 12.73
CA GLY A 63 2.74 -4.43 12.88
C GLY A 63 3.10 -3.19 12.06
N HIS A 64 4.36 -2.78 12.19
CA HIS A 64 4.95 -1.77 11.32
C HIS A 64 6.32 -2.29 10.87
N GLY A 65 6.56 -2.31 9.56
CA GLY A 65 7.87 -2.57 8.97
C GLY A 65 7.99 -3.86 8.18
N ALA A 66 6.97 -4.71 8.11
CA ALA A 66 6.95 -5.82 7.16
C ALA A 66 6.71 -5.33 5.72
N TYR A 67 5.92 -4.25 5.57
CA TYR A 67 5.62 -3.65 4.27
C TYR A 67 5.87 -2.15 4.24
N THR A 68 6.26 -1.64 3.07
CA THR A 68 6.44 -0.21 2.81
C THR A 68 5.56 0.22 1.65
N ALA A 69 4.66 1.17 1.88
CA ALA A 69 3.99 1.89 0.80
C ALA A 69 4.96 2.96 0.27
N VAL A 70 5.59 2.73 -0.89
CA VAL A 70 6.71 3.56 -1.37
C VAL A 70 6.21 4.87 -2.00
N GLU A 71 5.28 4.76 -2.94
CA GLU A 71 4.69 5.90 -3.63
C GLU A 71 3.29 5.56 -4.15
N ALA A 72 2.46 6.59 -4.27
CA ALA A 72 1.21 6.53 -5.02
C ALA A 72 1.41 7.10 -6.43
N ILE A 73 0.85 6.42 -7.42
CA ILE A 73 0.80 6.84 -8.82
C ILE A 73 -0.64 7.19 -9.14
N LEU A 74 -0.92 8.47 -9.34
CA LEU A 74 -2.26 8.98 -9.64
C LEU A 74 -2.61 8.73 -11.11
N LEU A 75 -3.89 8.88 -11.46
CA LEU A 75 -4.40 8.63 -12.82
C LEU A 75 -3.70 9.47 -13.91
N ASP A 76 -3.24 10.67 -13.57
CA ASP A 76 -2.50 11.55 -14.49
C ASP A 76 -1.00 11.23 -14.58
N GLY A 77 -0.55 10.18 -13.87
CA GLY A 77 0.85 9.77 -13.79
C GLY A 77 1.66 10.49 -12.71
N THR A 78 1.06 11.43 -11.97
CA THR A 78 1.71 12.10 -10.82
C THR A 78 2.13 11.06 -9.79
N ARG A 79 3.36 11.19 -9.29
CA ARG A 79 3.92 10.32 -8.24
C ARG A 79 3.99 11.07 -6.92
N VAL A 80 3.39 10.52 -5.89
CA VAL A 80 3.40 11.06 -4.53
C VAL A 80 4.19 10.11 -3.64
N PRO A 81 5.36 10.53 -3.13
CA PRO A 81 6.11 9.74 -2.14
C PRO A 81 5.29 9.51 -0.88
N LEU A 82 5.37 8.30 -0.31
CA LEU A 82 4.67 7.89 0.90
C LEU A 82 5.68 7.59 2.01
N ASP A 83 6.18 6.35 2.10
CA ASP A 83 7.21 5.92 3.04
C ASP A 83 8.55 5.60 2.35
N GLN A 84 9.61 5.49 3.15
CA GLN A 84 10.89 4.97 2.70
C GLN A 84 11.14 3.57 3.28
N PRO A 85 11.60 2.61 2.47
CA PRO A 85 12.00 1.30 2.97
C PRO A 85 13.27 1.43 3.82
N PHE A 86 13.33 0.67 4.91
CA PHE A 86 14.49 0.58 5.80
C PHE A 86 15.62 -0.27 5.22
#